data_AF-E3QZP4-F1
#
_entry.id   AF-E3QZP4-F1
#
_cell.length_a   1.000
_cell.length_b   1.000
_cell.length_c   1.000
_cell.angle_alpha   90.00
_cell.angle_beta   90.00
_cell.angle_gamma   90.00
#
_symmetry.space_group_name_H-M   'P 1'
#
loop_
_entity.id
_entity.type
_entity.pdbx_description
1 polymer ?
#
loop_
_entity_poly.entity_id
_entity_poly.type
_entity_poly.pdbx_seq_one_letter_code
_entity_poly.pdbx_strand_id
1 'polypeptide(L)'
;MSNLKTLFDIKDMPRDELCSFCHVEKPRFMQQSSAYSTYDEDWKGDLEYVYSTCGLSVPTEVIPPLMEAEPESPGLCISDEFYTTSSGDTCDSIALAHKVASAAQYMVNSELYGCDSITTGQELRLPLSCPKTYALQESDS
;
A
#
# COMPACT_ATOMS: atom_id res chain seq x y z
N MET A 1 -10.10 -32.79 12.70
CA MET A 1 -9.96 -31.33 12.85
C MET A 1 -8.65 -30.95 12.21
N SER A 2 -8.69 -30.34 11.03
CA SER A 2 -7.47 -29.88 10.35
C SER A 2 -6.92 -28.67 11.11
N ASN A 3 -5.63 -28.71 11.43
CA ASN A 3 -4.93 -27.68 12.20
C ASN A 3 -4.51 -26.58 11.21
N LEU A 4 -5.25 -25.47 11.16
CA LEU A 4 -4.94 -24.36 10.25
C LEU A 4 -3.71 -23.61 10.77
N LYS A 5 -2.65 -23.54 9.96
CA LYS A 5 -1.44 -22.77 10.24
C LYS A 5 -1.42 -21.51 9.37
N THR A 6 -1.18 -20.35 9.98
CA THR A 6 -0.97 -19.11 9.22
C THR A 6 0.36 -19.19 8.48
N LEU A 7 0.33 -18.89 7.18
CA LEU A 7 1.50 -18.79 6.31
C LEU A 7 1.62 -17.35 5.81
N PHE A 8 2.85 -16.85 5.70
CA PHE A 8 3.14 -15.51 5.21
C PHE A 8 3.75 -15.51 3.80
N ASP A 9 4.27 -16.65 3.35
CA ASP A 9 4.82 -16.87 2.02
C ASP A 9 4.20 -18.13 1.42
N ILE A 10 3.84 -18.08 0.14
CA ILE A 10 3.29 -19.22 -0.62
C ILE A 10 4.26 -20.40 -0.69
N LYS A 11 5.57 -20.16 -0.59
CA LYS A 11 6.63 -21.17 -0.60
C LYS A 11 6.63 -22.05 0.65
N ASP A 12 6.02 -21.59 1.74
CA ASP A 12 5.87 -22.38 2.97
C ASP A 12 4.67 -23.33 2.93
N MET A 13 3.87 -23.28 1.86
CA MET A 13 2.67 -24.11 1.71
C MET A 13 3.03 -25.55 1.36
N PRO A 14 2.42 -26.55 2.04
CA PRO A 14 2.54 -27.95 1.67
C PRO A 14 2.17 -28.18 0.20
N ARG A 15 2.91 -29.04 -0.49
CA ARG A 15 2.73 -29.27 -1.93
C ARG A 15 1.30 -29.68 -2.32
N ASP A 16 0.65 -30.48 -1.51
CA ASP A 16 -0.74 -30.93 -1.72
C ASP A 16 -1.76 -29.80 -1.60
N GLU A 17 -1.53 -28.85 -0.70
CA GLU A 17 -2.33 -27.61 -0.60
C GLU A 17 -2.00 -26.64 -1.74
N LEU A 18 -0.71 -26.43 -2.02
CA LEU A 18 -0.21 -25.56 -3.09
C LEU A 18 -0.71 -25.99 -4.48
N CYS A 19 -0.72 -27.29 -4.74
CA CYS A 19 -1.19 -27.86 -6.00
C CYS A 19 -2.68 -28.20 -6.00
N SER A 20 -3.41 -27.79 -4.97
CA SER A 20 -4.87 -27.94 -4.97
C SER A 20 -5.50 -27.10 -6.07
N PHE A 21 -6.69 -27.51 -6.51
CA PHE A 21 -7.45 -26.82 -7.55
C PHE A 21 -7.57 -25.31 -7.28
N CYS A 22 -7.87 -24.92 -6.04
CA CYS A 22 -8.06 -23.51 -5.69
C CYS A 22 -6.78 -22.67 -5.85
N HIS A 23 -5.62 -23.22 -5.46
CA HIS A 23 -4.35 -22.50 -5.53
C HIS A 23 -3.76 -22.42 -6.93
N VAL A 24 -4.08 -23.39 -7.79
CA VAL A 24 -3.74 -23.36 -9.21
C VAL A 24 -4.66 -22.43 -10.00
N GLU A 25 -5.98 -22.54 -9.78
CA GLU A 25 -6.97 -21.92 -10.66
C GLU A 25 -7.29 -20.47 -10.31
N LYS A 26 -7.28 -20.09 -9.03
CA LYS A 26 -7.53 -18.68 -8.63
C LYS A 26 -6.59 -17.70 -9.36
N PRO A 27 -5.26 -17.85 -9.29
CA PRO A 27 -4.36 -16.93 -10.00
C PRO A 27 -4.49 -17.03 -11.53
N ARG A 28 -4.81 -18.21 -12.09
CA ARG A 28 -5.15 -18.34 -13.51
C ARG A 28 -6.38 -17.53 -13.89
N PHE A 29 -7.44 -17.60 -13.09
CA PHE A 29 -8.64 -16.81 -13.31
C PHE A 29 -8.34 -15.31 -13.22
N MET A 30 -7.52 -14.88 -12.25
CA MET A 30 -7.09 -13.47 -12.16
C MET A 30 -6.35 -13.05 -13.44
N GLN A 31 -5.37 -13.83 -13.89
CA GLN A 31 -4.64 -13.57 -15.13
C GLN A 31 -5.56 -13.50 -16.37
N GLN A 32 -6.57 -14.36 -16.46
CA GLN A 32 -7.46 -14.45 -17.63
C GLN A 32 -8.64 -13.46 -17.62
N SER A 33 -8.95 -12.83 -16.48
CA SER A 33 -10.24 -12.14 -16.34
C SER A 33 -10.29 -10.74 -16.94
N SER A 34 -9.15 -10.08 -17.18
CA SER A 34 -8.95 -8.89 -18.05
C SER A 34 -7.79 -8.03 -17.52
N ALA A 35 -7.45 -6.97 -18.26
CA ALA A 35 -6.61 -5.86 -17.81
C ALA A 35 -7.17 -5.05 -16.61
N TYR A 36 -8.36 -5.40 -16.10
CA TYR A 36 -8.90 -4.86 -14.84
C TYR A 36 -8.62 -5.76 -13.64
N SER A 37 -8.01 -6.93 -13.84
CA SER A 37 -7.57 -7.76 -12.73
C SER A 37 -6.42 -7.08 -12.00
N THR A 38 -6.30 -7.33 -10.69
CA THR A 38 -5.16 -6.89 -9.88
C THR A 38 -3.96 -7.83 -10.05
N TYR A 39 -3.87 -8.53 -11.18
CA TYR A 39 -2.77 -9.46 -11.45
C TYR A 39 -1.56 -8.65 -11.93
N ASP A 40 -0.53 -8.59 -11.08
CA ASP A 40 0.70 -7.85 -11.28
C ASP A 40 1.92 -8.79 -11.25
N GLU A 41 3.13 -8.22 -11.22
CA GLU A 41 4.37 -9.00 -11.22
C GLU A 41 4.56 -9.84 -9.93
N ASP A 42 4.01 -9.39 -8.80
CA ASP A 42 4.07 -10.15 -7.54
C ASP A 42 3.19 -11.40 -7.65
N TRP A 43 1.95 -11.25 -8.12
CA TRP A 43 1.05 -12.39 -8.39
C TRP A 43 1.59 -13.34 -9.46
N LYS A 44 2.31 -12.81 -10.46
CA LYS A 44 2.97 -13.61 -11.48
C LYS A 44 4.09 -14.46 -10.89
N GLY A 45 4.91 -13.91 -10.00
CA GLY A 45 5.95 -14.68 -9.30
C GLY A 45 5.38 -15.86 -8.52
N ASP A 46 4.28 -15.64 -7.81
CA ASP A 46 3.57 -16.69 -7.08
C ASP A 46 2.99 -17.75 -8.02
N LEU A 47 2.39 -17.34 -9.15
CA LEU A 47 1.80 -18.26 -10.12
C LEU A 47 2.85 -19.12 -10.82
N GLU A 48 3.98 -18.53 -11.20
CA GLU A 48 5.12 -19.25 -11.79
C GLU A 48 5.71 -20.27 -10.80
N TYR A 49 5.78 -19.92 -9.51
CA TYR A 49 6.19 -20.85 -8.46
C TYR A 49 5.21 -22.02 -8.31
N VAL A 50 3.90 -21.76 -8.27
CA VAL A 50 2.87 -22.81 -8.23
C VAL A 50 2.99 -23.71 -9.45
N TYR A 51 3.05 -23.15 -10.66
CA TYR A 51 3.09 -23.93 -11.90
C TYR A 51 4.35 -24.79 -12.02
N SER A 52 5.53 -24.21 -11.73
CA SER A 52 6.78 -24.96 -11.75
C SER A 52 6.78 -26.09 -10.71
N THR A 53 6.27 -25.83 -9.50
CA THR A 53 6.17 -26.84 -8.45
C THR A 53 5.18 -27.94 -8.83
N CYS A 54 4.02 -27.58 -9.36
CA CYS A 54 2.94 -28.51 -9.69
C CYS A 54 3.06 -29.18 -11.07
N GLY A 55 4.09 -28.85 -11.85
CA GLY A 55 4.35 -29.44 -13.17
C GLY A 55 3.41 -28.94 -14.26
N LEU A 56 2.94 -27.70 -14.15
CA LEU A 56 2.04 -27.04 -15.09
C LEU A 56 2.83 -26.12 -16.02
N SER A 57 2.37 -25.98 -17.26
CA SER A 57 2.97 -25.10 -18.26
C SER A 57 1.85 -24.30 -18.92
N VAL A 58 1.45 -23.22 -18.25
CA VAL A 58 0.35 -22.33 -18.64
C VAL A 58 0.91 -20.90 -18.69
N PRO A 59 0.43 -20.04 -19.61
CA PRO A 59 0.88 -18.64 -19.69
C PRO A 59 0.65 -17.88 -18.36
N THR A 60 1.59 -17.00 -18.01
CA THR A 60 1.61 -16.22 -16.74
C THR A 60 1.76 -14.72 -16.98
N GLU A 61 1.72 -14.26 -18.23
CA GLU A 61 2.04 -12.88 -18.57
C GLU A 61 1.03 -11.89 -17.95
N VAL A 62 1.56 -10.77 -17.44
CA VAL A 62 0.76 -9.63 -16.98
C VAL A 62 0.24 -8.89 -18.20
N ILE A 63 -1.08 -8.69 -18.25
CA ILE A 63 -1.71 -7.90 -19.31
C ILE A 63 -1.49 -6.42 -18.99
N PRO A 64 -0.93 -5.62 -19.92
CA PRO A 64 -0.77 -4.19 -19.69
C PRO A 64 -2.11 -3.49 -19.38
N PRO A 65 -2.11 -2.45 -18.54
CA PRO A 65 -3.33 -1.72 -18.22
C PRO A 65 -3.90 -1.02 -19.48
N LEU A 66 -5.23 -0.96 -19.59
CA LEU A 66 -5.91 -0.32 -20.72
C LEU A 66 -5.82 1.20 -20.70
N MET A 67 -5.50 1.77 -19.55
CA MET A 67 -5.28 3.19 -19.35
C MET A 67 -3.90 3.38 -18.74
N GLU A 68 -3.13 4.29 -19.31
CA GLU A 68 -1.91 4.77 -18.67
C GLU A 68 -2.31 5.54 -17.41
N ALA A 69 -1.62 5.27 -16.31
CA ALA A 69 -1.79 6.08 -15.10
C ALA A 69 -1.44 7.53 -15.46
N GLU A 70 -2.33 8.45 -15.14
CA GLU A 70 -2.01 9.87 -15.24
C GLU A 70 -0.77 10.12 -14.37
N PRO A 71 0.26 10.84 -14.86
CA PRO A 71 1.42 11.15 -14.05
C PRO A 71 0.93 11.79 -12.76
N GLU A 72 1.44 11.32 -11.61
CA GLU A 72 1.03 11.87 -10.33
C GLU A 72 1.21 13.39 -10.39
N SER A 73 0.09 14.11 -10.27
CA SER A 73 0.16 15.56 -10.19
C SER A 73 1.02 15.87 -8.97
N PRO A 74 2.06 16.71 -9.07
CA PRO A 74 2.84 17.10 -7.90
C PRO A 74 1.85 17.60 -6.86
N GLY A 75 1.79 16.91 -5.72
CA GLY A 75 0.81 17.19 -4.67
C GLY A 75 0.76 18.70 -4.41
N LEU A 76 -0.46 19.26 -4.39
CA LEU A 76 -0.70 20.70 -4.27
C LEU A 76 -0.03 21.24 -2.99
N CYS A 77 1.17 21.80 -3.15
CA CYS A 77 1.95 22.40 -2.08
C CYS A 77 1.67 23.91 -2.03
N ILE A 78 0.43 24.28 -1.70
CA ILE A 78 -0.05 25.68 -1.82
C ILE A 78 0.75 26.66 -0.93
N SER A 79 1.36 26.17 0.14
CA SER A 79 2.15 26.99 1.07
C SER A 79 3.59 27.24 0.61
N ASP A 80 4.11 26.47 -0.36
CA ASP A 80 5.54 26.34 -0.67
C ASP A 80 6.43 25.98 0.55
N GLU A 81 5.85 25.46 1.64
CA GLU A 81 6.56 25.06 2.85
C GLU A 81 6.72 23.54 2.95
N PHE A 82 7.89 23.12 3.42
CA PHE A 82 8.27 21.72 3.56
C PHE A 82 8.84 21.43 4.94
N TYR A 83 8.69 20.19 5.39
CA TYR A 83 9.22 19.69 6.66
C TYR A 83 9.94 18.36 6.46
N THR A 84 11.16 18.24 6.97
CA THR A 84 11.91 16.97 6.96
C THR A 84 11.66 16.24 8.26
N THR A 85 11.09 15.05 8.15
CA THR A 85 10.66 14.22 9.28
C THR A 85 11.83 13.69 10.09
N SER A 86 11.60 13.62 11.39
CA SER A 86 12.48 13.08 12.42
C SER A 86 11.93 11.77 12.99
N SER A 87 12.77 11.05 13.73
CA SER A 87 12.33 9.81 14.38
C SER A 87 11.24 10.09 15.43
N GLY A 88 10.13 9.35 15.35
CA GLY A 88 8.98 9.49 16.25
C GLY A 88 7.96 10.53 15.84
N ASP A 89 8.13 11.17 14.67
CA ASP A 89 7.11 12.09 14.16
C ASP A 89 5.80 11.39 13.81
N THR A 90 4.72 12.12 14.08
CA THR A 90 3.36 11.78 13.71
C THR A 90 2.72 12.97 12.99
N CYS A 91 1.63 12.74 12.25
CA CYS A 91 0.89 13.86 11.64
C CYS A 91 0.44 14.88 12.69
N ASP A 92 0.05 14.43 13.89
CA ASP A 92 -0.41 15.31 14.96
C ASP A 92 0.73 16.11 15.60
N SER A 93 1.90 15.50 15.84
CA SER A 93 3.05 16.22 16.40
C SER A 93 3.55 17.30 15.44
N ILE A 94 3.64 16.99 14.14
CA ILE A 94 3.99 17.94 13.08
C ILE A 94 2.92 19.03 12.98
N ALA A 95 1.64 18.65 12.98
CA ALA A 95 0.54 19.59 12.88
C ALA A 95 0.51 20.62 14.01
N LEU A 96 0.74 20.17 15.25
CA LEU A 96 0.83 21.05 16.41
C LEU A 96 2.04 21.99 16.34
N ALA A 97 3.20 21.50 15.90
CA ALA A 97 4.41 22.30 15.78
C ALA A 97 4.31 23.38 14.68
N HIS A 98 3.68 23.05 13.55
CA HIS A 98 3.58 23.92 12.37
C HIS A 98 2.24 24.65 12.24
N LYS A 99 1.35 24.49 13.22
CA LYS A 99 -0.01 25.08 13.24
C LYS A 99 -0.80 24.72 11.98
N VAL A 100 -0.71 23.49 11.52
CA VAL A 100 -1.50 22.99 10.39
C VAL A 100 -2.56 22.01 10.87
N ALA A 101 -3.53 21.66 10.01
CA ALA A 101 -4.46 20.58 10.31
C ALA A 101 -3.81 19.23 10.00
N SER A 102 -3.80 18.28 10.95
CA SER A 102 -3.18 16.95 10.76
C SER A 102 -3.85 16.15 9.63
N ALA A 103 -5.17 16.24 9.48
CA ALA A 103 -5.87 15.65 8.34
C ALA A 103 -5.41 16.26 7.00
N ALA A 104 -5.19 17.57 6.94
CA ALA A 104 -4.67 18.21 5.74
C ALA A 104 -3.24 17.76 5.44
N GLN A 105 -2.39 17.63 6.46
CA GLN A 105 -1.03 17.09 6.35
C GLN A 105 -1.03 15.70 5.70
N TYR A 106 -1.94 14.82 6.11
CA TYR A 106 -2.07 13.50 5.50
C TYR A 106 -2.56 13.56 4.05
N MET A 107 -3.58 14.38 3.77
CA MET A 107 -4.17 14.46 2.42
C MET A 107 -3.22 15.02 1.36
N VAL A 108 -2.31 15.94 1.72
CA VAL A 108 -1.38 16.55 0.74
C VAL A 108 -0.10 15.73 0.52
N ASN A 109 0.09 14.65 1.27
CA ASN A 109 1.26 13.77 1.18
C ASN A 109 0.80 12.34 0.93
N SER A 110 0.42 12.04 -0.32
CA SER A 110 -0.09 10.73 -0.76
C SER A 110 0.90 9.58 -0.54
N GLU A 111 2.18 9.90 -0.37
CA GLU A 111 3.24 8.97 -0.03
C GLU A 111 3.20 8.47 1.43
N LEU A 112 2.38 9.06 2.30
CA LEU A 112 2.19 8.61 3.67
C LEU A 112 1.26 7.39 3.71
N TYR A 113 1.77 6.25 4.16
CA TYR A 113 0.95 5.04 4.43
C TYR A 113 0.12 5.15 5.72
N GLY A 114 0.47 6.08 6.60
CA GLY A 114 -0.20 6.31 7.87
C GLY A 114 0.43 7.45 8.65
N CYS A 115 -0.26 7.92 9.69
CA CYS A 115 0.15 9.08 10.47
C CYS A 115 0.95 8.76 11.75
N ASP A 116 1.04 7.48 12.11
CA ASP A 116 1.65 7.04 13.38
C ASP A 116 3.08 6.54 13.20
N SER A 117 3.53 6.33 11.97
CA SER A 117 4.85 5.78 11.64
C SER A 117 5.36 6.38 10.33
N ILE A 118 5.81 7.63 10.41
CA ILE A 118 6.36 8.36 9.27
C ILE A 118 7.85 8.02 9.11
N THR A 119 8.29 7.77 7.88
CA THR A 119 9.69 7.43 7.58
C THR A 119 10.60 8.62 7.87
N THR A 120 11.60 8.45 8.74
CA THR A 120 12.56 9.51 9.05
C THR A 120 13.34 9.96 7.82
N GLY A 121 13.55 11.28 7.68
CA GLY A 121 14.25 11.90 6.55
C GLY A 121 13.37 12.14 5.32
N GLN A 122 12.10 11.75 5.38
CA GLN A 122 11.12 12.05 4.35
C GLN A 122 10.74 13.54 4.39
N GLU A 123 10.74 14.18 3.24
CA GLU A 123 10.28 15.56 3.06
C GLU A 123 8.76 15.57 2.86
N LEU A 124 8.04 16.29 3.71
CA LEU A 124 6.60 16.43 3.67
C LEU A 124 6.21 17.86 3.29
N ARG A 125 5.15 17.98 2.52
CA ARG A 125 4.47 19.23 2.18
C ARG A 125 3.67 19.71 3.39
N LEU A 126 3.88 20.94 3.84
CA LEU A 126 3.05 21.54 4.87
C LEU A 126 1.85 22.23 4.22
N PRO A 127 0.60 21.97 4.63
CA PRO A 127 -0.54 22.72 4.11
C PRO A 127 -0.58 24.14 4.73
N LEU A 128 -1.55 24.96 4.34
CA LEU A 128 -1.70 26.30 4.89
C LEU A 128 -1.89 26.27 6.42
N SER A 129 -1.19 27.17 7.11
CA SER A 129 -1.31 27.30 8.56
C SER A 129 -2.69 27.80 8.98
N CYS A 130 -3.15 27.26 10.10
CA CYS A 130 -4.39 27.63 10.77
C CYS A 130 -4.08 28.69 11.84
N PRO A 131 -4.90 29.75 11.97
CA PRO A 131 -4.74 30.75 13.03
C PRO A 131 -4.80 30.14 14.44
N LYS A 132 -5.55 29.04 14.59
CA LYS A 132 -5.68 28.28 15.82
C LYS A 132 -5.77 26.79 15.49
N THR A 133 -4.97 25.99 16.17
CA THR A 133 -5.09 24.53 16.22
C THR A 133 -5.55 24.10 17.61
N TYR A 134 -6.12 22.90 17.70
CA TYR A 134 -6.62 22.33 18.93
C TYR A 134 -6.21 20.87 19.01
N ALA A 135 -5.55 20.49 20.11
CA ALA A 135 -5.26 19.09 20.41
C ALA A 135 -6.46 18.50 21.14
N LEU A 136 -7.09 17.48 20.55
CA LEU A 136 -8.19 16.77 21.19
C LEU A 136 -7.71 16.19 22.53
N GLN A 137 -8.51 16.43 23.57
CA GLN A 137 -8.36 15.88 24.91
C GLN A 137 -9.31 14.69 25.07
N GLU A 138 -9.01 13.77 25.99
CA GLU A 138 -9.85 12.58 26.24
C GLU A 138 -11.30 12.93 26.60
N SER A 139 -11.54 14.10 27.19
CA SER A 139 -12.86 14.56 27.62
C SER A 139 -13.65 15.32 26.55
N ASP A 140 -13.07 15.53 25.36
CA ASP A 140 -13.76 16.26 24.29
C ASP A 140 -14.81 15.38 23.61
N SER A 141 -15.93 15.99 23.22
CA SER A 141 -17.10 15.34 22.61
C SER A 141 -17.59 16.06 21.37
#